data_AF-A0A8B9UYE4-F1
#
_entry.id   AF-A0A8B9UYE4-F1
#
_cell.length_a   1.000
_cell.length_b   1.000
_cell.length_c   1.000
_cell.angle_alpha   90.00
_cell.angle_beta   90.00
_cell.angle_gamma   90.00
#
_symmetry.space_group_name_H-M   'P 1'
#
loop_
_entity.id
_entity.type
_entity.pdbx_description
1 polymer ?
#
loop_
_entity_poly.entity_id
_entity_poly.type
_entity_poly.pdbx_seq_one_letter_code
_entity_poly.pdbx_strand_id
1 'polypeptide(L)'
;MASSMRSLMSDPSRYLRSFRVFLAKSTEHQCMQEFVERQLPGVVGTVPWWWQVAAGGLSQPQEGRFHLQHRALFFVMVCLSENSGWETLWKKYGSSLPLDDLCTYVSSADIKRMLDSAGLKYQLHELPSDMDITCCFTEGDEDGELLLDFLTETLDFSKTAPPELKHQITEELKKPGCSEKRNGKVLFNNNLSAIVIEP
;
A
#
# COMPACT_ATOMS: atom_id res chain seq x y z
N MET A 1 28.94 11.11 17.02
CA MET A 1 28.45 11.54 15.69
C MET A 1 27.13 10.82 15.48
N ALA A 2 26.02 11.53 15.28
CA ALA A 2 24.77 10.87 14.91
C ALA A 2 25.00 10.18 13.57
N SER A 3 24.82 8.85 13.50
CA SER A 3 24.91 8.16 12.21
C SER A 3 23.83 8.73 11.30
N SER A 4 24.19 9.06 10.06
CA SER A 4 23.18 9.43 9.06
C SER A 4 22.12 8.34 8.98
N MET A 5 20.85 8.73 8.95
CA MET A 5 19.76 7.82 8.66
C MET A 5 20.02 7.15 7.29
N ARG A 6 19.69 5.87 7.18
CA ARG A 6 19.85 5.07 5.97
C ARG A 6 18.51 4.44 5.62
N SER A 7 18.26 4.25 4.33
CA SER A 7 17.06 3.57 3.86
C SER A 7 16.97 2.15 4.43
N LEU A 8 15.77 1.74 4.84
CA LEU A 8 15.47 0.37 5.27
C LEU A 8 15.79 -0.65 4.16
N MET A 9 15.69 -0.24 2.90
CA MET A 9 16.01 -1.08 1.73
C MET A 9 17.49 -1.46 1.66
N SER A 10 18.37 -0.73 2.35
CA SER A 10 19.80 -1.04 2.43
C SER A 10 20.10 -2.30 3.25
N ASP A 11 19.15 -2.79 4.06
CA ASP A 11 19.23 -4.06 4.77
C ASP A 11 18.00 -4.94 4.44
N PRO A 12 18.12 -5.83 3.44
CA PRO A 12 17.02 -6.71 3.03
C PRO A 12 16.51 -7.62 4.16
N SER A 13 17.36 -7.99 5.11
CA SER A 13 16.96 -8.88 6.21
C SER A 13 16.09 -8.12 7.22
N ARG A 14 16.49 -6.89 7.54
CA ARG A 14 15.69 -5.99 8.39
C ARG A 14 14.39 -5.59 7.69
N TYR A 15 14.44 -5.29 6.40
CA TYR A 15 13.24 -5.00 5.60
C TYR A 15 12.24 -6.16 5.66
N LEU A 16 12.67 -7.39 5.38
CA LEU A 16 11.78 -8.56 5.40
C LEU A 16 11.19 -8.83 6.79
N ARG A 17 11.96 -8.60 7.86
CA ARG A 17 11.43 -8.69 9.23
C ARG A 17 10.36 -7.64 9.49
N SER A 18 10.62 -6.40 9.11
CA SER A 18 9.70 -5.27 9.29
C SER A 18 8.41 -5.48 8.49
N PHE A 19 8.55 -5.92 7.23
CA PHE A 19 7.43 -6.27 6.37
C PHE A 19 6.57 -7.43 6.93
N ARG A 20 7.19 -8.44 7.56
CA ARG A 20 6.45 -9.52 8.22
C ARG A 20 5.63 -9.02 9.41
N VAL A 21 6.20 -8.13 10.22
CA VAL A 21 5.46 -7.53 11.35
C VAL A 21 4.31 -6.67 10.83
N PHE A 22 4.56 -5.88 9.79
CA PHE A 22 3.53 -5.12 9.07
C PHE A 22 2.36 -6.02 8.63
N LEU A 23 2.62 -7.13 7.94
CA LEU A 23 1.58 -8.07 7.52
C LEU A 23 0.84 -8.73 8.69
N ALA A 24 1.54 -8.99 9.80
CA ALA A 24 0.93 -9.60 10.99
C ALA A 24 0.07 -8.62 11.81
N LYS A 25 0.34 -7.31 11.70
CA LYS A 25 -0.33 -6.25 12.48
C LYS A 25 -1.30 -5.44 11.65
N SER A 26 -1.38 -5.67 10.34
CA SER A 26 -2.29 -4.99 9.44
C SER A 26 -3.39 -5.91 8.91
N THR A 27 -4.45 -5.31 8.40
CA THR A 27 -5.51 -6.01 7.67
C THR A 27 -5.24 -6.08 6.17
N GLU A 28 -4.01 -5.83 5.71
CA GLU A 28 -3.68 -5.75 4.28
C GLU A 28 -4.12 -6.99 3.51
N HIS A 29 -3.68 -8.18 3.94
CA HIS A 29 -4.06 -9.43 3.27
C HIS A 29 -5.57 -9.69 3.31
N GLN A 30 -6.25 -9.31 4.40
CA GLN A 30 -7.69 -9.48 4.53
C GLN A 30 -8.43 -8.57 3.55
N CYS A 31 -8.00 -7.32 3.44
CA CYS A 31 -8.56 -6.34 2.53
C CYS A 31 -8.35 -6.74 1.08
N MET A 32 -7.16 -7.24 0.75
CA MET A 32 -6.86 -7.79 -0.57
C MET A 32 -7.69 -9.03 -0.90
N GLN A 33 -7.86 -9.95 0.05
CA GLN A 33 -8.72 -11.11 -0.14
C GLN A 33 -10.18 -10.69 -0.35
N GLU A 34 -10.69 -9.74 0.43
CA GLU A 34 -12.05 -9.21 0.27
C GLU A 34 -12.26 -8.57 -1.10
N PHE A 35 -11.28 -7.82 -1.60
CA PHE A 35 -11.30 -7.29 -2.97
C PHE A 35 -11.39 -8.40 -4.01
N VAL A 36 -10.54 -9.42 -3.91
CA VAL A 36 -10.51 -10.56 -4.84
C VAL A 36 -11.82 -11.36 -4.81
N GLU A 37 -12.44 -11.52 -3.65
CA GLU A 37 -13.67 -12.30 -3.50
C GLU A 37 -14.92 -11.53 -3.88
N ARG A 38 -14.99 -10.23 -3.57
CA ARG A 38 -16.25 -9.45 -3.67
C ARG A 38 -16.29 -8.49 -4.85
N GLN A 39 -15.17 -7.86 -5.19
CA GLN A 39 -15.14 -6.78 -6.19
C GLN A 39 -14.55 -7.25 -7.51
N LEU A 40 -13.48 -8.06 -7.46
CA LEU A 40 -12.81 -8.57 -8.66
C LEU A 40 -13.75 -9.36 -9.58
N PRO A 41 -14.70 -10.20 -9.13
CA PRO A 41 -15.62 -10.88 -10.04
C PRO A 41 -16.54 -9.91 -10.79
N GLY A 42 -16.93 -8.80 -10.17
CA GLY A 42 -17.69 -7.74 -10.84
C GLY A 42 -16.85 -7.02 -11.90
N VAL A 43 -15.60 -6.71 -11.57
CA VAL A 43 -14.63 -6.11 -12.50
C VAL A 43 -14.36 -7.05 -13.68
N VAL A 44 -14.06 -8.32 -13.43
CA VAL A 44 -13.83 -9.33 -14.48
C VAL A 44 -15.11 -9.69 -15.22
N GLY A 45 -16.27 -9.51 -14.58
CA GLY A 45 -17.60 -9.71 -15.18
C GLY A 45 -17.93 -8.70 -16.28
N THR A 46 -17.30 -7.53 -16.28
CA THR A 46 -17.38 -6.55 -17.37
C THR A 46 -16.53 -6.93 -18.58
N VAL A 47 -15.63 -7.92 -18.43
CA VAL A 47 -14.84 -8.48 -19.52
C VAL A 47 -15.76 -9.33 -20.39
N PRO A 48 -15.72 -9.18 -21.73
CA PRO A 48 -16.55 -9.99 -22.62
C PRO A 48 -16.47 -11.49 -22.34
N TRP A 49 -17.64 -12.15 -22.36
CA TRP A 49 -17.85 -13.58 -22.10
C TRP A 49 -16.80 -14.53 -22.71
N TRP A 50 -16.30 -14.22 -23.91
CA TRP A 50 -15.28 -15.04 -24.60
C TRP A 50 -13.95 -15.15 -23.83
N TRP A 51 -13.64 -14.20 -22.95
CA TRP A 51 -12.44 -14.25 -22.10
C TRP A 51 -12.61 -15.16 -20.88
N GLN A 52 -13.81 -15.17 -20.28
CA GLN A 52 -14.12 -16.07 -19.15
C GLN A 52 -13.99 -17.54 -19.57
N VAL A 53 -14.40 -17.83 -20.81
CA VAL A 53 -14.22 -19.15 -21.46
C VAL A 53 -12.75 -19.47 -21.72
N ALA A 54 -11.90 -18.46 -21.99
CA ALA A 54 -10.47 -18.67 -22.20
C ALA A 54 -9.67 -18.85 -20.90
N ALA A 55 -10.12 -18.26 -19.78
CA ALA A 55 -9.42 -18.29 -18.48
C ALA A 55 -9.83 -19.47 -17.57
N GLY A 56 -10.96 -20.13 -17.82
CA GLY A 56 -11.42 -21.31 -17.07
C GLY A 56 -11.96 -22.37 -18.02
N GLY A 57 -11.26 -23.51 -18.10
CA GLY A 57 -11.46 -24.60 -19.07
C GLY A 57 -12.82 -25.31 -19.07
N LEU A 58 -13.88 -24.61 -19.46
CA LEU A 58 -15.13 -25.21 -19.94
C LEU A 58 -15.02 -25.38 -21.46
N SER A 59 -14.96 -26.64 -21.87
CA SER A 59 -14.88 -27.07 -23.27
C SER A 59 -16.02 -26.50 -24.11
N GLN A 60 -15.65 -25.90 -25.26
CA GLN A 60 -16.52 -25.35 -26.30
C GLN A 60 -17.59 -26.33 -26.81
N PRO A 61 -18.59 -25.79 -27.55
CA PRO A 61 -18.60 -26.19 -28.97
C PRO A 61 -18.83 -25.05 -29.97
N GLN A 62 -18.08 -25.19 -31.08
CA GLN A 62 -18.38 -24.82 -32.49
C GLN A 62 -18.07 -23.40 -33.00
N GLU A 63 -16.99 -23.39 -33.81
CA GLU A 63 -16.63 -22.56 -34.97
C GLU A 63 -17.54 -21.39 -35.36
N GLY A 64 -17.05 -20.19 -35.03
CA GLY A 64 -17.37 -18.93 -35.72
C GLY A 64 -16.13 -18.06 -35.70
N ARG A 65 -15.73 -17.53 -36.85
CA ARG A 65 -14.51 -16.73 -37.07
C ARG A 65 -14.22 -15.74 -35.93
N PHE A 66 -13.21 -16.03 -35.11
CA PHE A 66 -12.63 -15.05 -34.21
C PHE A 66 -11.68 -14.16 -35.01
N HIS A 67 -12.20 -13.03 -35.49
CA HIS A 67 -11.34 -11.91 -35.84
C HIS A 67 -10.56 -11.50 -34.57
N LEU A 68 -9.23 -11.50 -34.66
CA LEU A 68 -8.36 -10.91 -33.63
C LEU A 68 -8.72 -9.42 -33.47
N GLN A 69 -9.58 -9.09 -32.52
CA GLN A 69 -9.88 -7.72 -32.13
C GLN A 69 -9.37 -7.46 -30.72
N HIS A 70 -8.34 -6.61 -30.68
CA HIS A 70 -7.82 -5.85 -29.54
C HIS A 70 -7.51 -6.64 -28.25
N ARG A 71 -6.21 -6.79 -27.99
CA ARG A 71 -5.67 -7.18 -26.68
C ARG A 71 -6.12 -6.16 -25.61
N ALA A 72 -7.25 -6.41 -24.98
CA ALA A 72 -7.63 -5.73 -23.75
C ALA A 72 -6.76 -6.26 -22.62
N LEU A 73 -5.74 -5.50 -22.21
CA LEU A 73 -4.92 -5.81 -21.04
C LEU A 73 -5.62 -5.18 -19.83
N PHE A 74 -6.33 -5.97 -19.04
CA PHE A 74 -6.83 -5.53 -17.74
C PHE A 74 -5.65 -5.49 -16.78
N PHE A 75 -5.34 -4.29 -16.28
CA PHE A 75 -4.29 -4.10 -15.28
C PHE A 75 -4.94 -3.66 -13.97
N VAL A 76 -4.68 -4.43 -12.91
CA VAL A 76 -5.06 -4.09 -11.54
C VAL A 76 -3.80 -3.71 -10.80
N MET A 77 -3.71 -2.44 -10.38
CA MET A 77 -2.64 -1.95 -9.51
C MET A 77 -3.20 -1.74 -8.10
N VAL A 78 -2.50 -2.22 -7.08
CA VAL A 78 -2.79 -1.87 -5.68
C VAL A 78 -1.70 -0.94 -5.20
N CYS A 79 -2.11 0.19 -4.64
CA CYS A 79 -1.23 1.21 -4.12
C CYS A 79 -1.82 1.80 -2.84
N LEU A 80 -1.06 2.63 -2.14
CA LEU A 80 -1.55 3.32 -0.96
C LEU A 80 -2.57 4.39 -1.37
N SER A 81 -3.65 4.51 -0.60
CA SER A 81 -4.71 5.47 -0.89
C SER A 81 -4.25 6.90 -0.63
N GLU A 82 -4.73 7.85 -1.45
CA GLU A 82 -4.59 9.29 -1.20
C GLU A 82 -5.22 9.74 0.13
N ASN A 83 -6.13 8.93 0.67
CA ASN A 83 -6.79 9.16 1.95
C ASN A 83 -6.20 8.31 3.09
N SER A 84 -5.00 7.76 2.89
CA SER A 84 -4.30 6.96 3.90
C SER A 84 -3.45 7.83 4.86
N GLY A 85 -3.09 7.26 6.00
CA GLY A 85 -2.14 7.88 6.92
C GLY A 85 -0.74 8.02 6.32
N TRP A 86 -0.41 7.20 5.32
CA TRP A 86 0.85 7.26 4.59
C TRP A 86 1.00 8.57 3.84
N GLU A 87 -0.05 9.01 3.14
CA GLU A 87 -0.06 10.28 2.42
C GLU A 87 0.25 11.45 3.37
N THR A 88 -0.38 11.47 4.55
CA THR A 88 -0.14 12.50 5.58
C THR A 88 1.30 12.47 6.10
N LEU A 89 1.80 11.27 6.44
CA LEU A 89 3.13 11.07 7.00
C LEU A 89 4.22 11.49 6.02
N TRP A 90 4.15 10.98 4.78
CA TRP A 90 5.18 11.18 3.77
C TRP A 90 5.17 12.58 3.16
N LYS A 91 4.00 13.21 3.00
CA LYS A 91 3.95 14.64 2.60
C LYS A 91 4.63 15.54 3.62
N LYS A 92 4.51 15.22 4.91
CA LYS A 92 5.01 16.06 5.99
C LYS A 92 6.48 15.83 6.31
N TYR A 93 6.91 14.57 6.31
CA TYR A 93 8.25 14.18 6.77
C TYR A 93 9.12 13.55 5.70
N GLY A 94 8.63 13.33 4.47
CA GLY A 94 9.40 12.70 3.39
C GLY A 94 10.72 13.40 3.08
N SER A 95 10.79 14.73 3.17
CA SER A 95 12.05 15.49 2.99
C SER A 95 13.06 15.30 4.13
N SER A 96 12.59 14.84 5.29
CA SER A 96 13.40 14.61 6.49
C SER A 96 13.83 13.15 6.64
N LEU A 97 13.30 12.25 5.81
CA LEU A 97 13.58 10.82 5.80
C LEU A 97 14.57 10.50 4.65
N PRO A 98 15.34 9.39 4.76
CA PRO A 98 16.24 8.96 3.71
C PRO A 98 15.43 8.50 2.49
N LEU A 99 15.24 9.40 1.52
CA LEU A 99 14.77 9.05 0.18
C LEU A 99 15.89 8.27 -0.54
N ASP A 100 15.56 7.08 -1.05
CA ASP A 100 16.42 6.31 -1.95
C ASP A 100 15.74 6.23 -3.32
N ASP A 101 16.52 6.15 -4.40
CA ASP A 101 16.02 6.10 -5.79
C ASP A 101 15.10 4.89 -6.06
N LEU A 102 15.09 3.93 -5.14
CA LEU A 102 14.31 2.69 -5.20
C LEU A 102 12.92 2.77 -4.55
N CYS A 103 12.63 3.80 -3.74
CA CYS A 103 11.31 3.99 -3.14
C CYS A 103 10.76 5.37 -3.46
N THR A 104 9.73 5.41 -4.30
CA THR A 104 8.97 6.64 -4.56
C THR A 104 7.68 6.54 -3.77
N TYR A 105 7.43 7.55 -2.93
CA TYR A 105 6.16 7.70 -2.22
C TYR A 105 5.05 8.01 -3.22
N VAL A 106 4.50 6.95 -3.83
CA VAL A 106 3.47 7.02 -4.86
C VAL A 106 2.15 6.58 -4.25
N SER A 107 1.19 7.48 -4.20
CA SER A 107 -0.18 7.18 -3.80
C SER A 107 -1.10 7.04 -5.01
N SER A 108 -2.35 6.63 -4.76
CA SER A 108 -3.36 6.55 -5.81
C SER A 108 -3.59 7.90 -6.51
N ALA A 109 -3.36 9.03 -5.83
CA ALA A 109 -3.42 10.36 -6.43
C ALA A 109 -2.37 10.57 -7.54
N ASP A 110 -1.15 10.06 -7.36
CA ASP A 110 -0.08 10.15 -8.35
C ASP A 110 -0.41 9.36 -9.60
N ILE A 111 -0.82 8.11 -9.41
CA ILE A 111 -1.19 7.20 -10.50
C ILE A 111 -2.41 7.75 -11.24
N LYS A 112 -3.40 8.29 -10.52
CA LYS A 112 -4.57 8.94 -11.09
C LYS A 112 -4.19 10.05 -12.06
N ARG A 113 -3.30 10.96 -11.64
CA ARG A 113 -2.82 12.05 -12.49
C ARG A 113 -2.09 11.54 -13.73
N MET A 114 -1.30 10.47 -13.59
CA MET A 114 -0.61 9.84 -14.72
C MET A 114 -1.61 9.25 -15.72
N LEU A 115 -2.62 8.51 -15.25
CA LEU A 115 -3.65 7.92 -16.10
C LEU A 115 -4.53 8.98 -16.78
N ASP A 116 -4.94 10.02 -16.04
CA ASP A 116 -5.68 11.17 -16.57
C ASP A 116 -4.88 11.86 -17.68
N SER A 117 -3.56 12.07 -17.48
CA SER A 117 -2.68 12.69 -18.47
C SER A 117 -2.48 11.83 -19.73
N ALA A 118 -2.56 10.51 -19.59
CA ALA A 118 -2.49 9.55 -20.68
C ALA A 118 -3.85 9.38 -21.40
N GLY A 119 -4.93 9.98 -20.88
CA GLY A 119 -6.29 9.83 -21.40
C GLY A 119 -6.86 8.42 -21.22
N LEU A 120 -6.33 7.66 -20.26
CA LEU A 120 -6.78 6.30 -19.96
C LEU A 120 -8.00 6.34 -19.03
N LYS A 121 -8.98 5.48 -19.31
CA LYS A 121 -10.11 5.28 -18.42
C LYS A 121 -9.75 4.26 -17.36
N TYR A 122 -10.17 4.50 -16.13
CA TYR A 122 -9.93 3.60 -15.02
C TYR A 122 -11.06 3.70 -13.99
N GLN A 123 -11.17 2.64 -13.18
CA GLN A 123 -11.99 2.58 -11.99
C GLN A 123 -11.09 2.55 -10.76
N LEU A 124 -11.48 3.28 -9.72
CA LEU A 124 -10.75 3.33 -8.45
C LEU A 124 -11.62 2.68 -7.37
N HIS A 125 -11.06 1.71 -6.67
CA HIS A 125 -11.69 1.01 -5.57
C HIS A 125 -10.91 1.27 -4.29
N GLU A 126 -11.53 1.96 -3.34
CA GLU A 126 -10.95 2.12 -2.01
C GLU A 126 -11.06 0.82 -1.22
N LEU A 127 -9.97 0.47 -0.56
CA LEU A 127 -9.75 -0.76 0.17
C LEU A 127 -9.37 -0.39 1.61
N PRO A 128 -10.36 -0.24 2.51
CA PRO A 128 -10.11 0.17 3.89
C PRO A 128 -9.19 -0.83 4.60
N SER A 129 -8.10 -0.35 5.18
CA SER A 129 -7.18 -1.20 5.93
C SER A 129 -6.62 -0.45 7.13
N ASP A 130 -6.46 -1.18 8.22
CA ASP A 130 -5.92 -0.69 9.48
C ASP A 130 -4.59 -1.40 9.76
N MET A 131 -3.64 -0.69 10.37
CA MET A 131 -2.42 -1.26 10.93
C MET A 131 -2.30 -0.93 12.42
N ASP A 132 -2.21 -1.93 13.29
CA ASP A 132 -2.02 -1.74 14.72
C ASP A 132 -0.58 -1.33 15.03
N ILE A 133 -0.38 -0.05 15.30
CA ILE A 133 0.93 0.54 15.62
C ILE A 133 1.10 0.76 17.13
N THR A 134 0.27 0.15 17.98
CA THR A 134 0.31 0.38 19.43
C THR A 134 1.68 0.07 20.03
N CYS A 135 2.36 -0.97 19.53
CA CYS A 135 3.71 -1.34 19.97
C CYS A 135 4.78 -0.29 19.64
N CYS A 136 4.58 0.59 18.65
CA CYS A 136 5.52 1.69 18.33
C CYS A 136 5.66 2.70 19.48
N PHE A 137 4.74 2.70 20.44
CA PHE A 137 4.73 3.61 21.59
C PHE A 137 5.21 2.93 22.89
N THR A 138 5.58 1.65 22.82
CA THR A 138 6.10 0.89 23.96
C THR A 138 7.62 0.83 23.84
N GLU A 139 8.33 1.40 24.83
CA GLU A 139 9.78 1.41 24.84
C GLU A 139 10.35 -0.02 24.92
N GLY A 140 11.27 -0.36 24.01
CA GLY A 140 11.92 -1.67 23.95
C GLY A 140 11.10 -2.78 23.28
N ASP A 141 9.94 -2.48 22.73
CA ASP A 141 9.14 -3.45 21.98
C ASP A 141 9.75 -3.72 20.60
N GLU A 142 10.22 -4.96 20.35
CA GLU A 142 10.91 -5.31 19.11
C GLU A 142 10.03 -5.16 17.86
N ASP A 143 8.73 -5.45 17.96
CA ASP A 143 7.79 -5.27 16.84
C ASP A 143 7.57 -3.78 16.58
N GLY A 144 7.45 -2.98 17.64
CA GLY A 144 7.33 -1.53 17.56
C GLY A 144 8.52 -0.88 16.86
N GLU A 145 9.73 -1.32 17.20
CA GLU A 145 10.96 -0.88 16.54
C GLU A 145 10.98 -1.23 15.05
N LEU A 146 10.56 -2.44 14.68
CA LEU A 146 10.46 -2.87 13.28
C LEU A 146 9.37 -2.13 12.50
N LEU A 147 8.22 -1.83 13.13
CA LEU A 147 7.16 -1.05 12.50
C LEU A 147 7.55 0.42 12.30
N LEU A 148 8.28 1.01 13.24
CA LEU A 148 8.81 2.36 13.08
C LEU A 148 9.80 2.43 11.91
N ASP A 149 10.67 1.41 11.77
CA ASP A 149 11.57 1.29 10.63
C ASP A 149 10.77 1.23 9.31
N PHE A 150 9.67 0.46 9.28
CA PHE A 150 8.80 0.33 8.11
C PHE A 150 8.06 1.64 7.77
N LEU A 151 7.42 2.26 8.75
CA LEU A 151 6.66 3.52 8.58
C LEU A 151 7.53 4.68 8.05
N THR A 152 8.79 4.71 8.47
CA THR A 152 9.74 5.76 8.13
C THR A 152 10.71 5.39 7.01
N GLU A 153 10.59 4.16 6.49
CA GLU A 153 11.53 3.53 5.56
C GLU A 153 13.00 3.73 5.96
N THR A 154 13.26 3.77 7.27
CA THR A 154 14.57 4.10 7.83
C THR A 154 15.09 2.94 8.65
N LEU A 155 16.33 2.52 8.40
CA LEU A 155 16.98 1.47 9.17
C LEU A 155 17.29 1.93 10.60
N ASP A 156 16.80 1.19 11.60
CA ASP A 156 16.98 1.49 13.02
C ASP A 156 16.57 2.94 13.36
N PHE A 157 15.40 3.38 12.88
CA PHE A 157 14.91 4.75 12.99
C PHE A 157 14.99 5.29 14.42
N SER A 158 14.56 4.49 15.40
CA SER A 158 14.52 4.89 16.80
C SER A 158 15.88 5.23 17.41
N LYS A 159 16.97 4.68 16.83
CA LYS A 159 18.36 4.84 17.28
C LYS A 159 19.12 5.86 16.44
N THR A 160 18.77 6.00 15.16
CA THR A 160 19.51 6.81 14.19
C THR A 160 18.88 8.18 13.95
N ALA A 161 17.57 8.31 14.13
CA ALA A 161 16.86 9.56 13.91
C ALA A 161 17.24 10.63 14.96
N PRO A 162 17.31 11.91 14.55
CA PRO A 162 17.41 13.01 15.51
C PRO A 162 16.28 12.95 16.54
N PRO A 163 16.53 13.18 17.84
CA PRO A 163 15.51 13.07 18.88
C PRO A 163 14.25 13.90 18.61
N GLU A 164 14.45 15.10 18.04
CA GLU A 164 13.36 16.00 17.65
C GLU A 164 12.49 15.38 16.53
N LEU A 165 13.11 14.82 15.49
CA LEU A 165 12.39 14.18 14.39
C LEU A 165 11.63 12.94 14.88
N LYS A 166 12.27 12.11 15.71
CA LYS A 166 11.63 10.95 16.34
C LYS A 166 10.38 11.37 17.11
N HIS A 167 10.49 12.38 17.97
CA HIS A 167 9.37 12.90 18.74
C HIS A 167 8.24 13.43 17.83
N GLN A 168 8.57 14.21 16.80
CA GLN A 168 7.59 14.76 15.86
C GLN A 168 6.83 13.67 15.09
N ILE A 169 7.52 12.66 14.57
CA ILE A 169 6.90 11.54 13.85
C ILE A 169 6.04 10.72 14.81
N THR A 170 6.55 10.35 15.98
CA THR A 170 5.79 9.57 16.98
C THR A 170 4.51 10.28 17.41
N GLU A 171 4.54 11.60 17.58
CA GLU A 171 3.33 12.37 17.90
C GLU A 171 2.40 12.51 16.69
N GLU A 172 2.92 12.63 15.47
CA GLU A 172 2.07 12.65 14.27
C GLU A 172 1.32 11.34 14.08
N LEU A 173 1.98 10.21 14.32
CA LEU A 173 1.37 8.88 14.20
C LEU A 173 0.16 8.69 15.12
N LYS A 174 0.00 9.49 16.18
CA LYS A 174 -1.17 9.43 17.08
C LYS A 174 -2.31 10.36 16.66
N LYS A 175 -2.08 11.25 15.69
CA LYS A 175 -3.06 12.26 15.26
C LYS A 175 -4.08 11.66 14.28
N PRO A 176 -5.30 12.23 14.23
CA PRO A 176 -6.37 11.74 13.35
C PRO A 176 -6.04 11.77 11.85
N GLY A 177 -5.01 12.50 11.42
CA GLY A 177 -4.54 12.48 10.03
C GLY A 177 -3.75 11.21 9.65
N CYS A 178 -3.23 10.48 10.63
CA CYS A 178 -2.47 9.24 10.43
C CYS A 178 -3.18 8.03 11.02
N SER A 179 -3.74 8.16 12.22
CA SER A 179 -4.30 7.05 12.98
C SER A 179 -5.52 7.44 13.77
N GLU A 180 -6.30 6.45 14.15
CA GLU A 180 -7.39 6.58 15.12
C GLU A 180 -7.16 5.70 16.35
N LYS A 181 -7.80 6.07 17.46
CA LYS A 181 -7.77 5.28 18.69
C LYS A 181 -9.05 4.46 18.81
N ARG A 182 -8.93 3.14 18.76
CA ARG A 182 -10.05 2.20 18.83
C ARG A 182 -9.74 1.13 19.88
N ASN A 183 -10.60 0.97 20.89
CA ASN A 183 -10.45 -0.07 21.93
C ASN A 183 -9.07 -0.08 22.64
N GLY A 184 -8.50 1.10 22.91
CA GLY A 184 -7.19 1.23 23.54
C GLY A 184 -5.98 0.98 22.63
N LYS A 185 -6.22 0.66 21.35
CA LYS A 185 -5.19 0.52 20.32
C LYS A 185 -5.08 1.78 19.48
N VAL A 186 -3.91 1.99 18.88
CA VAL A 186 -3.68 3.03 17.86
C VAL A 186 -3.65 2.34 16.51
N LEU A 187 -4.66 2.58 15.69
CA LEU A 187 -4.82 1.99 14.37
C LEU A 187 -4.45 3.03 13.32
N PHE A 188 -3.31 2.80 12.67
CA PHE A 188 -2.86 3.60 11.54
C PHE A 188 -3.72 3.31 10.32
N ASN A 189 -4.13 4.36 9.63
CA ASN A 189 -4.92 4.29 8.41
C ASN A 189 -4.02 3.77 7.28
N ASN A 190 -4.13 2.48 7.00
CA ASN A 190 -3.41 1.77 5.95
C ASN A 190 -4.25 1.62 4.67
N ASN A 191 -5.23 2.49 4.44
CA ASN A 191 -6.10 2.37 3.28
C ASN A 191 -5.31 2.19 1.98
N LEU A 192 -5.75 1.22 1.19
CA LEU A 192 -5.21 0.91 -0.13
C LEU A 192 -6.20 1.39 -1.18
N SER A 193 -5.74 1.53 -2.41
CA SER A 193 -6.61 1.69 -3.57
C SER A 193 -6.25 0.66 -4.63
N ALA A 194 -7.25 -0.05 -5.14
CA ALA A 194 -7.13 -0.85 -6.35
C ALA A 194 -7.57 -0.02 -7.56
N ILE A 195 -6.67 0.14 -8.53
CA ILE A 195 -6.92 0.86 -9.78
C ILE A 195 -7.06 -0.17 -10.89
N VAL A 196 -8.21 -0.15 -11.56
CA VAL A 196 -8.54 -1.03 -12.68
C VAL A 196 -8.53 -0.18 -13.95
N ILE A 197 -7.59 -0.44 -14.86
CA ILE A 197 -7.52 0.28 -16.14
C ILE A 197 -8.45 -0.40 -17.15
N GLU A 198 -9.34 0.38 -17.77
CA GLU A 198 -10.25 -0.07 -18.82
C GLU A 198 -9.54 -0.06 -20.19
N PRO A 199 -9.90 -1.00 -21.10
CA PRO A 199 -9.33 -1.08 -22.44
C PRO A 199 -9.78 0.05 -23.40
#